data_AF-A0A936HI66-F1
#
_entry.id   AF-A0A936HI66-F1
#
_cell.length_a   1.000
_cell.length_b   1.000
_cell.length_c   1.000
_cell.angle_alpha   90.00
_cell.angle_beta   90.00
_cell.angle_gamma   90.00
#
_symmetry.space_group_name_H-M   'P 1'
#
loop_
_entity.id
_entity.type
_entity.pdbx_description
1 polymer ?
#
loop_
_entity_poly.entity_id
_entity_poly.type
_entity_poly.pdbx_seq_one_letter_code
_entity_poly.pdbx_strand_id
1 'polypeptide(L)'
;MADHKAPKAADKVPQHRRQATTPAAGQGRSAPLPDRAGLTAQVAILHGVLSNAGNSRRARDAADAAHRAFDRSMARHFRAEALACRRGCSFCCHAYVAASAPEALLAAAAVRAWPRAQRDAAVARIRATDDRTRGLAPHQRIGPEMPCPMLVDGRCSAYGVRPFSCRAEVSMDAGACERLMHGEPARRLAPAFPHRLKMMESTALAVAASKVGLRAGILEFNAALRIAIDADDAEARWLRGEDVFADAAVHPAAWAANDQASTIDGAG
;
A
#
# COMPACT_ATOMS: atom_id res chain seq x y z
N MET A 1 69.10 13.79 -14.95
CA MET A 1 69.24 13.14 -13.63
C MET A 1 68.24 13.85 -12.72
N ALA A 2 66.93 13.53 -12.77
CA ALA A 2 66.30 12.41 -12.04
C ALA A 2 66.76 12.45 -10.57
N ASP A 3 65.93 12.79 -9.58
CA ASP A 3 64.76 11.99 -9.20
C ASP A 3 63.63 12.80 -8.55
N HIS A 4 62.42 12.62 -9.09
CA HIS A 4 61.15 12.92 -8.43
C HIS A 4 60.87 11.86 -7.37
N LYS A 5 60.78 12.25 -6.09
CA LYS A 5 60.37 11.36 -5.00
C LYS A 5 58.87 11.48 -4.76
N ALA A 6 58.12 10.50 -5.25
CA ALA A 6 56.68 10.38 -5.11
C ALA A 6 56.22 10.24 -3.63
N PRO A 7 55.03 10.73 -3.26
CA PRO A 7 54.45 10.52 -1.94
C PRO A 7 53.96 9.07 -1.76
N LYS A 8 54.16 8.55 -0.55
CA LYS A 8 53.88 7.17 -0.15
C LYS A 8 52.38 6.85 -0.12
N ALA A 9 52.12 5.59 -0.48
CA ALA A 9 50.85 4.90 -0.66
C ALA A 9 49.73 5.21 0.36
N ALA A 10 48.53 5.40 -0.20
CA ALA A 10 47.25 5.37 0.49
C ALA A 10 46.96 3.98 1.09
N ASP A 11 46.39 3.98 2.30
CA ASP A 11 45.83 2.81 2.96
C ASP A 11 44.76 2.15 2.07
N LYS A 12 45.09 0.98 1.53
CA LYS A 12 44.15 0.14 0.79
C LYS A 12 43.24 -0.57 1.79
N VAL A 13 42.00 -0.07 1.92
CA VAL A 13 40.89 -0.81 2.54
C VAL A 13 40.72 -2.14 1.78
N PRO A 14 40.69 -3.30 2.45
CA PRO A 14 40.58 -4.58 1.75
C PRO A 14 39.22 -4.69 1.08
N GLN A 15 39.21 -4.70 -0.26
CA GLN A 15 38.06 -5.10 -1.06
C GLN A 15 37.85 -6.61 -0.93
N HIS A 16 37.27 -7.05 0.18
CA HIS A 16 36.67 -8.38 0.25
C HIS A 16 35.40 -8.36 -0.59
N ARG A 17 35.57 -8.62 -1.90
CA ARG A 17 34.52 -9.01 -2.82
C ARG A 17 33.96 -10.35 -2.34
N ARG A 18 33.08 -10.33 -1.33
CA ARG A 18 32.24 -11.47 -1.01
C ARG A 18 31.35 -11.67 -2.23
N GLN A 19 31.69 -12.67 -3.04
CA GLN A 19 30.76 -13.23 -3.99
C GLN A 19 29.55 -13.67 -3.17
N ALA A 20 28.49 -12.87 -3.17
CA ALA A 20 27.21 -13.29 -2.66
C ALA A 20 26.75 -14.43 -3.57
N THR A 21 27.02 -15.66 -3.16
CA THR A 21 26.39 -16.83 -3.73
C THR A 21 24.90 -16.66 -3.50
N THR A 22 24.17 -16.33 -4.58
CA THR A 22 22.72 -16.35 -4.61
C THR A 22 22.26 -17.69 -4.04
N PRO A 23 21.52 -17.74 -2.92
CA PRO A 23 20.94 -18.99 -2.49
C PRO A 23 20.02 -19.45 -3.60
N ALA A 24 20.20 -20.68 -4.07
CA ALA A 24 19.25 -21.32 -4.97
C ALA A 24 17.86 -21.16 -4.36
N ALA A 25 16.97 -20.46 -5.08
CA ALA A 25 15.61 -20.20 -4.66
C ALA A 25 14.97 -21.54 -4.28
N GLY A 26 14.76 -21.76 -2.99
CA GLY A 26 14.04 -22.92 -2.50
C GLY A 26 12.70 -22.96 -3.23
N GLN A 27 12.43 -24.07 -3.90
CA GLN A 27 11.16 -24.35 -4.55
C GLN A 27 10.10 -24.56 -3.47
N GLY A 28 9.75 -23.49 -2.75
CA GLY A 28 8.55 -23.46 -1.93
C GLY A 28 7.38 -23.68 -2.87
N ARG A 29 6.57 -24.71 -2.59
CA ARG A 29 5.33 -25.01 -3.32
C ARG A 29 4.58 -23.68 -3.53
N SER A 30 4.56 -23.18 -4.76
CA SER A 30 3.83 -21.96 -5.09
C SER A 30 2.38 -22.21 -4.73
N ALA A 31 1.86 -21.49 -3.74
CA ALA A 31 0.47 -21.66 -3.38
C ALA A 31 -0.42 -21.45 -4.61
N PRO A 32 -1.53 -22.21 -4.71
CA PRO A 32 -2.48 -22.00 -5.79
C PRO A 32 -2.89 -20.54 -5.77
N LEU A 33 -2.77 -19.92 -6.94
CA LEU A 33 -3.12 -18.54 -7.15
C LEU A 33 -4.61 -18.36 -6.88
N PRO A 34 -5.04 -17.15 -6.46
CA PRO A 34 -6.46 -16.87 -6.34
C PRO A 34 -7.15 -17.14 -7.69
N ASP A 35 -8.22 -17.93 -7.68
CA ASP A 35 -8.93 -18.38 -8.87
C ASP A 35 -10.30 -17.69 -9.01
N ARG A 36 -11.01 -18.01 -10.11
CA ARG A 36 -12.33 -17.42 -10.40
C ARG A 36 -13.39 -17.81 -9.36
N ALA A 37 -13.29 -19.01 -8.80
CA ALA A 37 -14.23 -19.49 -7.79
C ALA A 37 -14.05 -18.72 -6.48
N GLY A 38 -12.79 -18.51 -6.04
CA GLY A 38 -12.44 -17.70 -4.89
C GLY A 38 -12.90 -16.25 -5.03
N LEU A 39 -12.69 -15.63 -6.20
CA LEU A 39 -13.21 -14.29 -6.48
C LEU A 39 -14.74 -14.24 -6.37
N THR A 40 -15.45 -15.20 -6.96
CA THR A 40 -16.92 -15.25 -6.93
C THR A 40 -17.46 -15.39 -5.51
N ALA A 41 -16.88 -16.29 -4.72
CA ALA A 41 -17.24 -16.48 -3.32
C ALA A 41 -16.99 -15.21 -2.49
N GLN A 42 -15.84 -14.55 -2.70
CA GLN A 42 -15.50 -13.32 -2.00
C GLN A 42 -16.46 -12.16 -2.37
N VAL A 43 -16.81 -12.02 -3.65
CA VAL A 43 -17.84 -11.06 -4.08
C VAL A 43 -19.17 -11.31 -3.38
N ALA A 44 -19.61 -12.56 -3.26
CA ALA A 44 -20.87 -12.90 -2.61
C ALA A 44 -20.87 -12.52 -1.12
N ILE A 45 -19.77 -12.78 -0.41
CA ILE A 45 -19.59 -12.40 1.01
C ILE A 45 -19.67 -10.87 1.15
N LEU A 46 -18.87 -10.14 0.38
CA LEU A 46 -18.79 -8.68 0.48
C LEU A 46 -20.10 -8.01 0.05
N HIS A 47 -20.79 -8.55 -0.95
CA HIS A 47 -22.14 -8.12 -1.33
C HIS A 47 -23.14 -8.32 -0.18
N GLY A 48 -23.09 -9.47 0.50
CA GLY A 48 -23.95 -9.72 1.67
C GLY A 48 -23.74 -8.69 2.79
N VAL A 49 -22.50 -8.30 3.06
CA VAL A 49 -22.19 -7.24 4.03
C VAL A 49 -22.74 -5.90 3.57
N LEU A 50 -22.44 -5.49 2.33
CA LEU A 50 -22.83 -4.19 1.78
C LEU A 50 -24.34 -4.02 1.56
N SER A 51 -25.07 -5.12 1.34
CA SER A 51 -26.52 -5.13 1.17
C SER A 51 -27.30 -5.04 2.49
N ASN A 52 -26.63 -5.15 3.65
CA ASN A 52 -27.30 -5.07 4.95
C ASN A 52 -27.64 -3.62 5.31
N ALA A 53 -28.76 -3.10 4.80
CA ALA A 53 -29.20 -1.72 5.01
C ALA A 53 -29.38 -1.35 6.50
N GLY A 54 -29.64 -2.31 7.39
CA GLY A 54 -29.73 -2.10 8.84
C GLY A 54 -28.37 -1.85 9.52
N ASN A 55 -27.26 -2.10 8.83
CA ASN A 55 -25.92 -1.81 9.32
C ASN A 55 -25.40 -0.50 8.72
N SER A 56 -25.29 0.54 9.56
CA SER A 56 -24.73 1.84 9.17
C SER A 56 -23.22 1.82 8.93
N ARG A 57 -22.53 0.74 9.33
CA ARG A 57 -21.07 0.55 9.23
C ARG A 57 -20.68 -0.41 8.11
N ARG A 58 -21.63 -0.78 7.25
CA ARG A 58 -21.44 -1.86 6.27
C ARG A 58 -20.34 -1.57 5.26
N ALA A 59 -19.98 -0.31 5.00
CA ALA A 59 -18.86 -0.01 4.12
C ALA A 59 -17.54 -0.42 4.79
N ARG A 60 -17.29 0.07 6.02
CA ARG A 60 -16.07 -0.28 6.75
C ARG A 60 -16.02 -1.75 7.18
N ASP A 61 -17.16 -2.36 7.47
CA ASP A 61 -17.24 -3.80 7.79
C ASP A 61 -16.90 -4.66 6.55
N ALA A 62 -17.29 -4.23 5.35
CA ALA A 62 -16.89 -4.91 4.11
C ALA A 62 -15.37 -4.81 3.87
N ALA A 63 -14.77 -3.65 4.12
CA ALA A 63 -13.32 -3.50 4.08
C ALA A 63 -12.61 -4.39 5.11
N ASP A 64 -13.09 -4.43 6.37
CA ASP A 64 -12.51 -5.29 7.41
C ASP A 64 -12.63 -6.77 7.04
N ALA A 65 -13.79 -7.20 6.53
CA ALA A 65 -14.00 -8.58 6.07
C ALA A 65 -13.01 -8.96 4.95
N ALA A 66 -12.80 -8.06 3.99
CA ALA A 66 -11.89 -8.27 2.87
C ALA A 66 -10.41 -8.23 3.32
N HIS A 67 -10.04 -7.32 4.23
CA HIS A 67 -8.71 -7.28 4.86
C HIS A 67 -8.40 -8.57 5.62
N ARG A 68 -9.36 -9.10 6.38
CA ARG A 68 -9.19 -10.39 7.07
C ARG A 68 -9.08 -11.55 6.10
N ALA A 69 -9.79 -11.52 4.97
CA ALA A 69 -9.66 -12.54 3.93
C ALA A 69 -8.25 -12.52 3.31
N PHE A 70 -7.74 -11.33 3.00
CA PHE A 70 -6.36 -11.12 2.56
C PHE A 70 -5.36 -11.70 3.57
N ASP A 71 -5.46 -11.30 4.84
CA ASP A 71 -4.52 -11.72 5.89
C ASP A 71 -4.55 -13.25 6.11
N ARG A 72 -5.74 -13.86 6.10
CA ARG A 72 -5.88 -15.33 6.19
C ARG A 72 -5.24 -16.03 5.00
N SER A 73 -5.41 -15.50 3.80
CA SER A 73 -4.83 -16.07 2.59
C SER A 73 -3.30 -15.95 2.62
N MET A 74 -2.76 -14.79 2.98
CA MET A 74 -1.33 -14.60 3.21
C MET A 74 -0.77 -15.61 4.22
N ALA A 75 -1.40 -15.77 5.38
CA ALA A 75 -0.93 -16.71 6.41
C ALA A 75 -0.94 -18.18 5.96
N ARG A 76 -1.87 -18.57 5.08
CA ARG A 76 -2.00 -19.94 4.58
C ARG A 76 -1.05 -20.25 3.43
N HIS A 77 -0.82 -19.27 2.56
CA HIS A 77 -0.31 -19.49 1.21
C HIS A 77 1.03 -18.80 0.94
N PHE A 78 1.41 -17.83 1.76
CA PHE A 78 2.65 -17.09 1.58
C PHE A 78 3.64 -17.38 2.71
N ARG A 79 4.86 -17.75 2.32
CA ARG A 79 5.99 -18.06 3.20
C ARG A 79 6.95 -16.87 3.12
N ALA A 80 7.07 -16.14 4.23
CA ALA A 80 7.78 -14.87 4.33
C ALA A 80 9.31 -14.99 4.44
N GLU A 81 9.83 -16.22 4.44
CA GLU A 81 11.24 -16.57 4.68
C GLU A 81 12.19 -15.93 3.65
N ALA A 82 11.68 -15.44 2.52
CA ALA A 82 12.44 -14.73 1.49
C ALA A 82 12.26 -13.19 1.50
N LEU A 83 11.50 -12.62 2.44
CA LEU A 83 11.27 -11.17 2.48
C LEU A 83 12.40 -10.42 3.19
N ALA A 84 12.82 -9.30 2.61
CA ALA A 84 13.68 -8.32 3.28
C ALA A 84 12.89 -7.41 4.24
N CYS A 85 11.55 -7.44 4.15
CA CYS A 85 10.65 -6.71 5.03
C CYS A 85 10.78 -7.18 6.48
N ARG A 86 10.98 -6.22 7.39
CA ARG A 86 11.02 -6.43 8.83
C ARG A 86 10.26 -5.34 9.54
N ARG A 87 9.91 -5.57 10.81
CA ARG A 87 9.29 -4.54 11.64
C ARG A 87 10.21 -3.31 11.72
N GLY A 88 9.73 -2.14 11.30
CA GLY A 88 10.53 -0.91 11.21
C GLY A 88 11.09 -0.61 9.81
N CYS A 89 10.90 -1.49 8.82
CA CYS A 89 11.10 -1.12 7.42
C CYS A 89 9.94 -0.23 6.95
N SER A 90 10.24 1.02 6.60
CA SER A 90 9.23 2.04 6.28
C SER A 90 9.32 2.58 4.85
N PHE A 91 10.15 2.02 3.96
CA PHE A 91 10.32 2.55 2.60
C PHE A 91 9.00 2.69 1.83
N CYS A 92 8.08 1.72 1.96
CA CYS A 92 6.75 1.81 1.33
C CYS A 92 5.84 2.88 1.95
N CYS A 93 6.14 3.36 3.17
CA CYS A 93 5.40 4.45 3.81
C CYS A 93 5.79 5.82 3.24
N HIS A 94 6.78 5.88 2.34
CA HIS A 94 7.20 7.08 1.62
C HIS A 94 6.74 7.08 0.16
N ALA A 95 5.79 6.20 -0.20
CA ALA A 95 5.28 6.05 -1.55
C ALA A 95 3.77 6.31 -1.62
N TYR A 96 3.28 6.49 -2.85
CA TYR A 96 1.87 6.62 -3.16
C TYR A 96 1.05 5.41 -2.67
N VAL A 97 -0.13 5.67 -2.08
CA VAL A 97 -1.04 4.62 -1.63
C VAL A 97 -2.42 4.80 -2.27
N ALA A 98 -2.84 3.79 -3.02
CA ALA A 98 -4.21 3.67 -3.50
C ALA A 98 -5.09 2.96 -2.47
N ALA A 99 -6.35 3.39 -2.35
CA ALA A 99 -7.36 2.78 -1.50
C ALA A 99 -8.77 2.90 -2.11
N SER A 100 -9.68 2.06 -1.65
CA SER A 100 -11.12 2.23 -1.91
C SER A 100 -11.79 3.11 -0.84
N ALA A 101 -12.99 3.63 -1.12
CA ALA A 101 -13.78 4.36 -0.14
C ALA A 101 -14.03 3.56 1.17
N PRO A 102 -14.45 2.28 1.13
CA PRO A 102 -14.53 1.43 2.33
C PRO A 102 -13.25 1.37 3.17
N GLU A 103 -12.07 1.31 2.54
CA GLU A 103 -10.78 1.26 3.25
C GLU A 103 -10.42 2.60 3.90
N ALA A 104 -10.69 3.72 3.23
CA ALA A 104 -10.50 5.05 3.81
C ALA A 104 -11.44 5.28 5.01
N LEU A 105 -12.71 4.85 4.90
CA LEU A 105 -13.69 4.90 5.99
C LEU A 105 -13.28 4.02 7.17
N LEU A 106 -12.78 2.81 6.93
CA LEU A 106 -12.25 1.92 7.96
C LEU A 106 -11.05 2.55 8.68
N ALA A 107 -10.10 3.12 7.94
CA ALA A 107 -8.94 3.80 8.50
C ALA A 107 -9.35 5.02 9.35
N ALA A 108 -10.29 5.84 8.86
CA ALA A 108 -10.79 6.99 9.60
C ALA A 108 -11.50 6.56 10.90
N ALA A 109 -12.32 5.50 10.86
CA ALA A 109 -12.97 4.95 12.04
C ALA A 109 -11.95 4.45 13.09
N ALA A 110 -10.84 3.83 12.65
CA ALA A 110 -9.78 3.40 13.54
C ALA A 110 -9.06 4.58 14.21
N VAL A 111 -8.77 5.66 13.46
CA VAL A 111 -8.16 6.89 14.01
C VAL A 111 -9.10 7.56 15.02
N ARG A 112 -10.40 7.63 14.73
CA ARG A 112 -11.41 8.20 15.65
C ARG A 112 -11.47 7.47 17.00
N ALA A 113 -11.22 6.17 16.99
CA ALA A 113 -11.24 5.33 18.18
C ALA A 113 -9.98 5.48 19.08
N TRP A 114 -8.96 6.22 18.65
CA TRP A 114 -7.76 6.45 19.46
C TRP A 114 -7.99 7.41 20.63
N PRO A 115 -7.13 7.36 21.67
CA PRO A 115 -7.10 8.39 22.71
C PRO A 115 -7.00 9.79 22.10
N ARG A 116 -7.68 10.77 22.72
CA ARG A 116 -7.83 12.13 22.19
C ARG A 116 -6.51 12.75 21.72
N ALA A 117 -5.48 12.73 22.57
CA ALA A 117 -4.18 13.30 22.21
C ALA A 117 -3.55 12.65 20.97
N GLN A 118 -3.62 11.32 20.86
CA GLN A 118 -3.10 10.57 19.71
C GLN A 118 -3.92 10.85 18.45
N ARG A 119 -5.25 10.87 18.57
CA ARG A 119 -6.16 11.18 17.47
C ARG A 119 -5.92 12.60 16.95
N ASP A 120 -5.89 13.60 17.83
CA ASP A 120 -5.74 15.00 17.44
C ASP A 120 -4.39 15.23 16.72
N ALA A 121 -3.31 14.61 17.20
CA ALA A 121 -2.01 14.61 16.53
C ALA A 121 -2.05 13.91 15.15
N ALA A 122 -2.77 12.79 15.03
CA ALA A 122 -2.93 12.10 13.76
C ALA A 122 -3.75 12.91 12.75
N VAL A 123 -4.83 13.55 13.19
CA VAL A 123 -5.67 14.42 12.34
C VAL A 123 -4.83 15.60 11.81
N ALA A 124 -4.00 16.21 12.65
CA ALA A 124 -3.09 17.27 12.21
C ALA A 124 -2.11 16.77 11.12
N ARG A 125 -1.51 15.59 11.30
CA ARG A 125 -0.63 14.97 10.28
C ARG A 125 -1.38 14.63 8.99
N ILE A 126 -2.59 14.09 9.07
CA ILE A 126 -3.41 13.74 7.90
C ILE A 126 -3.67 14.98 7.05
N ARG A 127 -4.11 16.08 7.67
CA ARG A 127 -4.37 17.35 6.98
C ARG A 127 -3.09 17.91 6.35
N ALA A 128 -2.00 18.01 7.13
CA ALA A 128 -0.73 18.54 6.64
C ALA A 128 -0.11 17.70 5.52
N THR A 129 -0.26 16.37 5.54
CA THR A 129 0.22 15.53 4.44
C THR A 129 -0.66 15.66 3.21
N ASP A 130 -1.98 15.70 3.34
CA ASP A 130 -2.85 15.94 2.19
C ASP A 130 -2.58 17.32 1.55
N ASP A 131 -2.45 18.39 2.35
CA ASP A 131 -2.13 19.74 1.85
C ASP A 131 -0.85 19.75 0.98
N ARG A 132 0.17 18.98 1.37
CA ARG A 132 1.44 18.87 0.62
C ARG A 132 1.36 17.98 -0.61
N THR A 133 0.42 17.04 -0.66
CA THR A 133 0.46 15.94 -1.62
C THR A 133 -0.74 15.89 -2.56
N ARG A 134 -1.75 16.71 -2.31
CA ARG A 134 -2.97 16.82 -3.10
C ARG A 134 -2.64 17.16 -4.56
N GLY A 135 -3.26 16.41 -5.48
CA GLY A 135 -3.07 16.58 -6.92
C GLY A 135 -1.75 16.05 -7.49
N LEU A 136 -0.79 15.65 -6.65
CA LEU A 136 0.46 15.06 -7.13
C LEU A 136 0.21 13.65 -7.71
N ALA A 137 0.83 13.38 -8.86
CA ALA A 137 0.82 12.06 -9.49
C ALA A 137 1.65 11.05 -8.67
N PRO A 138 1.44 9.73 -8.84
CA PRO A 138 2.14 8.71 -8.06
C PRO A 138 3.68 8.82 -8.08
N HIS A 139 4.28 9.11 -9.24
CA HIS A 139 5.73 9.28 -9.37
C HIS A 139 6.28 10.53 -8.67
N GLN A 140 5.41 11.50 -8.35
CA GLN A 140 5.75 12.69 -7.55
C GLN A 140 5.51 12.45 -6.05
N ARG A 141 4.90 11.32 -5.68
CA ARG A 141 4.59 10.91 -4.31
C ARG A 141 5.47 9.76 -3.88
N ILE A 142 6.77 9.92 -4.12
CA ILE A 142 7.81 9.03 -3.61
C ILE A 142 8.99 9.88 -3.14
N GLY A 143 9.44 9.67 -1.90
CA GLY A 143 10.55 10.45 -1.35
C GLY A 143 10.61 10.45 0.19
N PRO A 144 11.80 10.61 0.80
CA PRO A 144 11.93 10.67 2.26
C PRO A 144 11.11 11.82 2.88
N GLU A 145 10.92 12.91 2.14
CA GLU A 145 10.11 14.09 2.50
C GLU A 145 8.59 13.88 2.40
N MET A 146 8.17 12.73 1.85
CA MET A 146 6.77 12.36 1.60
C MET A 146 6.25 11.22 2.50
N PRO A 147 6.40 11.29 3.84
CA PRO A 147 5.90 10.21 4.69
C PRO A 147 4.36 10.18 4.73
N CYS A 148 3.83 8.97 4.69
CA CYS A 148 2.44 8.67 5.02
C CYS A 148 2.07 9.26 6.39
N PRO A 149 0.87 9.86 6.56
CA PRO A 149 0.49 10.48 7.84
C PRO A 149 0.37 9.47 9.00
N MET A 150 0.28 8.17 8.68
CA MET A 150 0.25 7.07 9.64
C MET A 150 1.65 6.57 10.04
N LEU A 151 2.73 7.11 9.49
CA LEU A 151 4.09 6.74 9.88
C LEU A 151 4.49 7.51 11.15
N VAL A 152 4.76 6.77 12.23
CA VAL A 152 5.21 7.30 13.53
C VAL A 152 6.37 6.43 14.01
N ASP A 153 7.51 7.05 14.30
CA ASP A 153 8.72 6.37 14.80
C ASP A 153 9.13 5.14 13.96
N GLY A 154 9.07 5.29 12.63
CA GLY A 154 9.40 4.23 11.67
C GLY A 154 8.38 3.10 11.60
N ARG A 155 7.18 3.26 12.18
CA ARG A 155 6.13 2.23 12.21
C ARG A 155 4.78 2.81 11.82
N CYS A 156 3.95 1.99 11.18
CA CYS A 156 2.58 2.39 10.88
C CYS A 156 1.74 2.37 12.18
N SER A 157 1.23 3.53 12.60
CA SER A 157 0.36 3.67 13.77
C SER A 157 -1.03 3.06 13.56
N ALA A 158 -1.40 2.75 12.31
CA ALA A 158 -2.67 2.14 11.92
C ALA A 158 -2.46 0.77 11.22
N TYR A 159 -1.43 0.00 11.63
CA TYR A 159 -0.99 -1.22 10.93
C TYR A 159 -2.12 -2.23 10.63
N GLY A 160 -3.07 -2.38 11.56
CA GLY A 160 -4.18 -3.34 11.46
C GLY A 160 -5.24 -3.00 10.41
N VAL A 161 -5.30 -1.75 9.94
CA VAL A 161 -6.27 -1.27 8.94
C VAL A 161 -5.59 -0.73 7.67
N ARG A 162 -4.36 -1.19 7.40
CA ARG A 162 -3.63 -0.83 6.19
C ARG A 162 -4.44 -1.19 4.94
N PRO A 163 -4.53 -0.32 3.92
CA PRO A 163 -5.16 -0.65 2.64
C PRO A 163 -4.49 -1.83 1.95
N PHE A 164 -5.16 -2.47 0.98
CA PHE A 164 -4.61 -3.58 0.20
C PHE A 164 -3.25 -3.25 -0.42
N SER A 165 -3.08 -2.03 -0.92
CA SER A 165 -1.80 -1.53 -1.43
C SER A 165 -0.70 -1.74 -0.38
N CYS A 166 -0.90 -1.27 0.85
CA CYS A 166 0.05 -1.41 1.95
C CYS A 166 0.20 -2.85 2.47
N ARG A 167 -0.84 -3.70 2.37
CA ARG A 167 -0.78 -5.10 2.82
C ARG A 167 0.00 -5.99 1.85
N ALA A 168 -0.14 -5.74 0.55
CA ALA A 168 0.55 -6.47 -0.51
C ALA A 168 1.94 -5.94 -0.81
N GLU A 169 2.27 -4.72 -0.35
CA GLU A 169 3.57 -4.11 -0.57
C GLU A 169 4.66 -4.78 0.26
N VAL A 170 5.37 -5.71 -0.37
CA VAL A 170 6.48 -6.46 0.21
C VAL A 170 7.61 -6.60 -0.80
N SER A 171 8.84 -6.74 -0.31
CA SER A 171 10.01 -6.95 -1.15
C SER A 171 10.99 -7.94 -0.55
N MET A 172 11.72 -8.62 -1.44
CA MET A 172 12.84 -9.49 -1.16
C MET A 172 14.18 -8.73 -1.15
N ASP A 173 14.19 -7.43 -1.47
CA ASP A 173 15.40 -6.59 -1.50
C ASP A 173 15.12 -5.21 -0.86
N ALA A 174 15.66 -5.00 0.35
CA ALA A 174 15.54 -3.74 1.07
C ALA A 174 16.38 -2.61 0.42
N GLY A 175 17.52 -2.93 -0.18
CA GLY A 175 18.37 -1.93 -0.83
C GLY A 175 17.72 -1.40 -2.11
N ALA A 176 17.02 -2.25 -2.86
CA ALA A 176 16.19 -1.79 -3.97
C ALA A 176 15.05 -0.87 -3.51
N CYS A 177 14.43 -1.16 -2.35
CA CYS A 177 13.39 -0.30 -1.79
C CYS A 177 13.94 1.07 -1.35
N GLU A 178 15.12 1.10 -0.73
CA GLU A 178 15.80 2.33 -0.33
C GLU A 178 16.15 3.21 -1.54
N ARG A 179 16.76 2.62 -2.57
CA ARG A 179 17.07 3.31 -3.83
C ARG A 179 15.83 3.91 -4.48
N LEU A 180 14.75 3.12 -4.62
CA LEU A 180 13.47 3.62 -5.13
C LEU A 180 12.94 4.80 -4.31
N MET A 181 13.02 4.72 -2.98
CA MET A 181 12.58 5.79 -2.09
C MET A 181 13.38 7.08 -2.27
N HIS A 182 14.68 6.97 -2.61
CA HIS A 182 15.53 8.11 -2.95
C HIS A 182 15.47 8.55 -4.42
N GLY A 183 14.56 7.98 -5.22
CA GLY A 183 14.44 8.30 -6.65
C GLY A 183 15.55 7.72 -7.53
N GLU A 184 16.34 6.79 -7.00
CA GLU A 184 17.38 6.11 -7.77
C GLU A 184 16.78 4.96 -8.61
N PRO A 185 17.34 4.70 -9.81
CA PRO A 185 16.92 3.57 -10.63
C PRO A 185 17.09 2.24 -9.89
N ALA A 186 15.96 1.58 -9.63
CA ALA A 186 15.90 0.25 -9.06
C ALA A 186 14.59 -0.41 -9.44
N ARG A 187 14.50 -1.72 -9.26
CA ARG A 187 13.25 -2.46 -9.42
C ARG A 187 12.90 -3.12 -8.11
N ARG A 188 11.64 -2.94 -7.69
CA ARG A 188 11.16 -3.63 -6.50
C ARG A 188 11.06 -5.12 -6.81
N LEU A 189 11.81 -5.92 -6.06
CA LEU A 189 11.72 -7.36 -6.16
C LEU A 189 10.61 -7.86 -5.25
N ALA A 190 9.40 -8.03 -5.79
CA ALA A 190 8.20 -8.42 -5.05
C ALA A 190 7.73 -9.82 -5.48
N PRO A 191 7.34 -10.71 -4.54
CA PRO A 191 6.65 -11.96 -4.86
C PRO A 191 5.32 -11.71 -5.57
N ALA A 192 4.95 -12.57 -6.52
CA ALA A 192 3.73 -12.40 -7.31
C ALA A 192 2.43 -12.61 -6.49
N PHE A 193 2.47 -13.47 -5.46
CA PHE A 193 1.26 -13.86 -4.73
C PHE A 193 0.58 -12.71 -3.98
N PRO A 194 1.27 -11.90 -3.14
CA PRO A 194 0.65 -10.76 -2.46
C PRO A 194 0.01 -9.75 -3.43
N HIS A 195 0.68 -9.45 -4.55
CA HIS A 195 0.14 -8.54 -5.56
C HIS A 195 -1.14 -9.09 -6.21
N ARG A 196 -1.15 -10.36 -6.61
CA ARG A 196 -2.34 -10.99 -7.21
C ARG A 196 -3.48 -11.10 -6.22
N LEU A 197 -3.19 -11.37 -4.95
CA LEU A 197 -4.19 -11.38 -3.89
C LEU A 197 -4.78 -9.99 -3.67
N LYS A 198 -3.96 -8.92 -3.69
CA LYS A 198 -4.45 -7.53 -3.67
C LYS A 198 -5.40 -7.28 -4.83
N MET A 199 -5.03 -7.68 -6.04
CA MET A 199 -5.88 -7.48 -7.22
C MET A 199 -7.21 -8.20 -7.09
N MET A 200 -7.21 -9.45 -6.60
CA MET A 200 -8.44 -10.21 -6.37
C MET A 200 -9.33 -9.52 -5.33
N GLU A 201 -8.81 -9.20 -4.14
CA GLU A 201 -9.60 -8.62 -3.05
C GLU A 201 -10.12 -7.22 -3.38
N SER A 202 -9.28 -6.39 -4.02
CA SER A 202 -9.68 -5.05 -4.49
C SER A 202 -10.80 -5.17 -5.53
N THR A 203 -10.69 -6.12 -6.47
CA THR A 203 -11.73 -6.39 -7.47
C THR A 203 -13.00 -6.91 -6.83
N ALA A 204 -12.90 -7.82 -5.86
CA ALA A 204 -14.04 -8.39 -5.17
C ALA A 204 -14.85 -7.30 -4.45
N LEU A 205 -14.17 -6.42 -3.71
CA LEU A 205 -14.78 -5.29 -3.02
C LEU A 205 -15.41 -4.29 -3.99
N ALA A 206 -14.70 -3.97 -5.09
CA ALA A 206 -15.21 -3.07 -6.11
C ALA A 206 -16.48 -3.63 -6.78
N VAL A 207 -16.47 -4.89 -7.21
CA VAL A 207 -17.63 -5.55 -7.83
C VAL A 207 -18.80 -5.64 -6.85
N ALA A 208 -18.54 -6.00 -5.60
CA ALA A 208 -19.59 -6.06 -4.58
C ALA A 208 -20.24 -4.68 -4.34
N ALA A 209 -19.44 -3.61 -4.26
CA ALA A 209 -19.93 -2.24 -4.15
C ALA A 209 -20.75 -1.82 -5.38
N SER A 210 -20.27 -2.10 -6.60
CA SER A 210 -21.02 -1.79 -7.82
C SER A 210 -22.36 -2.53 -7.91
N LYS A 211 -22.44 -3.78 -7.43
CA LYS A 211 -23.69 -4.57 -7.42
C LYS A 211 -24.78 -3.99 -6.52
N VAL A 212 -24.41 -3.20 -5.51
CA VAL A 212 -25.35 -2.49 -4.64
C VAL A 212 -25.50 -1.01 -5.01
N GLY A 213 -25.07 -0.62 -6.22
CA GLY A 213 -25.21 0.74 -6.74
C GLY A 213 -24.23 1.76 -6.16
N LEU A 214 -23.15 1.33 -5.52
CA LEU A 214 -22.16 2.21 -4.89
C LEU A 214 -20.96 2.45 -5.82
N ARG A 215 -20.36 3.64 -5.71
CA ARG A 215 -19.14 4.01 -6.46
C ARG A 215 -17.96 3.15 -6.00
N ALA A 216 -17.25 2.54 -6.94
CA ALA A 216 -16.14 1.62 -6.69
C ALA A 216 -14.79 2.13 -7.24
N GLY A 217 -14.62 3.46 -7.31
CA GLY A 217 -13.40 4.08 -7.83
C GLY A 217 -12.19 3.89 -6.91
N ILE A 218 -10.99 3.97 -7.52
CA ILE A 218 -9.73 4.01 -6.79
C ILE A 218 -9.48 5.45 -6.34
N LEU A 219 -9.10 5.61 -5.08
CA LEU A 219 -8.82 6.89 -4.43
C LEU A 219 -7.36 6.97 -4.02
N GLU A 220 -6.83 8.19 -3.99
CA GLU A 220 -5.60 8.47 -3.27
C GLU A 220 -5.86 8.45 -1.76
N PHE A 221 -5.09 7.64 -1.03
CA PHE A 221 -5.38 7.32 0.37
C PHE A 221 -5.33 8.52 1.31
N ASN A 222 -4.35 9.42 1.18
CA ASN A 222 -4.22 10.56 2.11
C ASN A 222 -5.39 11.55 1.93
N ALA A 223 -5.76 11.86 0.68
CA ALA A 223 -6.92 12.67 0.33
C ALA A 223 -8.23 12.03 0.82
N ALA A 224 -8.42 10.73 0.55
CA ALA A 224 -9.61 10.01 0.98
C ALA A 224 -9.71 9.92 2.51
N LEU A 225 -8.60 9.69 3.20
CA LEU A 225 -8.54 9.64 4.66
C LEU A 225 -8.88 11.00 5.28
N ARG A 226 -8.38 12.11 4.72
CA ARG A 226 -8.75 13.46 5.16
C ARG A 226 -10.26 13.68 5.04
N ILE A 227 -10.83 13.42 3.86
CA ILE A 227 -12.28 13.56 3.63
C ILE A 227 -13.07 12.73 4.65
N ALA A 228 -12.68 11.47 4.83
CA ALA A 228 -13.34 10.57 5.77
C ALA A 228 -13.18 10.98 7.24
N ILE A 229 -12.15 11.76 7.61
CA ILE A 229 -11.92 12.30 8.95
C ILE A 229 -12.69 13.61 9.17
N ASP A 230 -12.69 14.50 8.18
CA ASP A 230 -13.30 15.83 8.30
C ASP A 230 -14.84 15.76 8.19
N ALA A 231 -15.40 14.72 7.55
CA ALA A 231 -16.83 14.46 7.49
C ALA A 231 -17.23 13.21 8.29
N ASP A 232 -17.84 13.39 9.46
CA ASP A 232 -18.29 12.28 10.32
C ASP A 232 -19.43 11.43 9.71
N ASP A 233 -20.17 12.00 8.76
CA ASP A 233 -21.25 11.32 8.03
C ASP A 233 -20.81 10.78 6.67
N ALA A 234 -19.50 10.81 6.34
CA ALA A 234 -18.97 10.39 5.04
C ALA A 234 -19.41 8.98 4.64
N GLU A 235 -19.43 8.02 5.58
CA GLU A 235 -19.91 6.66 5.32
C GLU A 235 -21.40 6.65 4.96
N ALA A 236 -22.24 7.38 5.71
CA ALA A 236 -23.67 7.46 5.46
C ALA A 236 -23.98 8.10 4.11
N ARG A 237 -23.27 9.18 3.76
CA ARG A 237 -23.36 9.86 2.46
C ARG A 237 -22.94 8.95 1.31
N TRP A 238 -21.80 8.27 1.43
CA TRP A 238 -21.32 7.33 0.42
C TRP A 238 -22.30 6.17 0.23
N LEU A 239 -22.86 5.63 1.32
CA LEU A 239 -23.87 4.58 1.30
C LEU A 239 -25.22 5.00 0.68
N ARG A 240 -25.49 6.31 0.54
CA ARG A 240 -26.62 6.85 -0.24
C ARG A 240 -26.27 7.06 -1.71
N GLY A 241 -25.05 6.72 -2.13
CA GLY A 241 -24.58 6.93 -3.49
C GLY A 241 -24.15 8.37 -3.78
N GLU A 242 -23.80 9.17 -2.76
CA GLU A 242 -23.17 10.48 -2.97
C GLU A 242 -21.69 10.32 -3.39
N ASP A 243 -21.16 11.27 -4.15
CA ASP A 243 -19.75 11.29 -4.55
C ASP A 243 -18.85 11.98 -3.51
N VAL A 244 -18.83 11.43 -2.30
CA VAL A 244 -18.13 12.03 -1.15
C VAL A 244 -16.63 12.17 -1.41
N PHE A 245 -16.05 11.29 -2.23
CA PHE A 245 -14.62 11.18 -2.45
C PHE A 245 -14.15 11.67 -3.82
N ALA A 246 -14.96 12.47 -4.53
CA ALA A 246 -14.62 12.98 -5.86
C ALA A 246 -13.22 13.65 -5.89
N ASP A 247 -12.91 14.46 -4.88
CA ASP A 247 -11.64 15.18 -4.76
C ASP A 247 -10.44 14.29 -4.38
N ALA A 248 -10.67 13.00 -4.12
CA ALA A 248 -9.63 12.01 -3.89
C ALA A 248 -9.49 11.00 -5.05
N ALA A 249 -10.33 11.09 -6.08
CA ALA A 249 -10.33 10.15 -7.19
C ALA A 249 -9.02 10.22 -7.99
N VAL A 250 -8.48 9.05 -8.32
CA VAL A 250 -7.29 8.96 -9.17
C VAL A 250 -7.70 9.05 -10.62
N HIS A 251 -7.20 10.04 -11.36
CA HIS A 251 -7.48 10.13 -12.78
C HIS A 251 -6.80 8.93 -13.50
N PRO A 252 -7.51 8.18 -14.37
CA PRO A 252 -6.97 6.97 -15.02
C PRO A 252 -5.63 7.18 -15.74
N ALA A 253 -5.42 8.36 -16.34
CA ALA A 253 -4.16 8.75 -16.97
C ALA A 253 -2.98 8.83 -15.99
N ALA A 254 -3.22 9.22 -14.73
CA ALA A 254 -2.20 9.29 -13.69
C ALA A 254 -1.86 7.90 -13.12
N TRP A 255 -2.79 6.94 -13.18
CA TRP A 255 -2.57 5.55 -12.76
C TRP A 255 -1.79 4.75 -13.81
N ALA A 256 -2.10 4.90 -15.10
CA ALA A 256 -1.39 4.21 -16.19
C ALA A 256 0.11 4.53 -16.23
N ALA A 257 0.49 5.77 -15.92
CA ALA A 257 1.90 6.19 -15.82
C ALA A 257 2.65 5.53 -14.63
N ASN A 258 1.94 5.04 -13.61
CA ASN A 258 2.54 4.40 -12.43
C ASN A 258 2.79 2.89 -12.65
N ASP A 259 1.95 2.22 -13.45
CA ASP A 259 2.12 0.80 -13.75
C ASP A 259 3.31 0.58 -14.72
N GLN A 260 3.56 1.52 -15.64
CA GLN A 260 4.72 1.47 -16.54
C GLN A 260 6.07 1.66 -15.84
N ALA A 261 6.13 2.25 -14.65
CA ALA A 261 7.35 2.26 -13.82
C ALA A 261 7.63 0.88 -13.16
N SER A 262 6.63 -0.01 -13.13
CA SER A 262 6.73 -1.37 -12.59
C SER A 262 6.94 -2.43 -13.69
N THR A 263 6.60 -2.08 -14.93
CA THR A 263 6.82 -2.87 -16.16
C THR A 263 7.42 -1.98 -17.25
N ILE A 264 8.75 -1.88 -17.29
CA ILE A 264 9.47 -1.61 -18.54
C ILE A 264 9.94 -2.96 -19.06
N ASP A 265 9.55 -3.25 -20.30
CA ASP A 265 9.73 -4.53 -20.97
C ASP A 265 11.17 -5.05 -20.89
N GLY A 266 11.30 -6.28 -20.41
CA GLY A 266 12.46 -7.11 -20.69
C GLY A 266 12.39 -7.58 -22.14
N ALA A 267 12.78 -6.70 -23.06
CA ALA A 267 13.18 -7.07 -24.40
C ALA A 267 14.59 -6.50 -24.63
N GLY A 268 15.57 -7.35 -24.35
CA GLY A 268 17.00 -7.10 -24.45
C GLY A 268 17.79 -8.25 -23.86
#